data_AF-A0A962G2B7-F1
#
_entry.id   AF-A0A962G2B7-F1
#
_cell.length_a   1.000
_cell.length_b   1.000
_cell.length_c   1.000
_cell.angle_alpha   90.00
_cell.angle_beta   90.00
_cell.angle_gamma   90.00
#
_symmetry.space_group_name_H-M   'P 1'
#
loop_
_entity.id
_entity.type
_entity.pdbx_description
1 polymer ?
#
loop_
_entity_poly.entity_id
_entity_poly.type
_entity_poly.pdbx_seq_one_letter_code
_entity_poly.pdbx_strand_id
1 'polypeptide(L)'
;DRNVTLVGEVWSGMELLSTMPRGKGQLGFYEDPSRRTSIASIKLASDVPEDQRQPIQIMKTDSDTFKQLIQARRHRAEDWFLDPADHLSVCNMIIPSRLKPVETPAE
;
A
#
# COMPACT_ATOMS: atom_id res chain seq x y z
N ASP A 1 9.46 15.25 -4.11
CA ASP A 1 9.00 15.04 -5.50
C ASP A 1 9.92 15.73 -6.50
N ARG A 2 9.84 15.35 -7.79
CA ARG A 2 10.57 15.96 -8.93
C ARG A 2 12.10 15.80 -8.98
N ASN A 3 12.71 15.10 -8.02
CA ASN A 3 14.16 14.87 -7.96
C ASN A 3 14.58 13.40 -8.07
N VAL A 4 13.62 12.48 -8.10
CA VAL A 4 13.86 11.03 -8.19
C VAL A 4 12.89 10.40 -9.18
N THR A 5 13.30 9.29 -9.80
CA THR A 5 12.46 8.53 -10.73
C THR A 5 11.55 7.58 -9.96
N LEU A 6 10.25 7.85 -9.98
CA LEU A 6 9.25 6.95 -9.43
C LEU A 6 8.91 5.87 -10.46
N VAL A 7 8.91 4.60 -10.04
CA VAL A 7 8.73 3.44 -10.94
C VAL A 7 7.56 2.53 -10.54
N GLY A 8 6.91 2.80 -9.40
CA GLY A 8 5.80 2.00 -8.94
C GLY A 8 5.39 2.29 -7.50
N GLU A 9 4.47 1.48 -7.01
CA GLU A 9 3.88 1.54 -5.67
C GLU A 9 3.79 0.13 -5.07
N VAL A 10 3.89 0.02 -3.75
CA VAL A 10 3.73 -1.23 -3.01
C VAL A 10 2.25 -1.47 -2.70
N TRP A 11 1.63 -2.42 -3.39
CA TRP A 11 0.21 -2.77 -3.18
C TRP A 11 -0.04 -3.80 -2.08
N SER A 12 0.98 -4.57 -1.68
CA SER A 12 0.92 -5.61 -0.66
C SER A 12 2.30 -5.79 -0.02
N GLY A 13 2.36 -6.11 1.28
CA GLY A 13 3.61 -6.39 1.98
C GLY A 13 4.31 -5.17 2.58
N MET A 14 3.67 -4.00 2.63
CA MET A 14 4.27 -2.79 3.22
C MET A 14 4.61 -2.97 4.70
N GLU A 15 3.83 -3.77 5.43
CA GLU A 15 4.07 -4.15 6.82
C GLU A 15 5.43 -4.83 7.00
N LEU A 16 5.86 -5.64 6.04
CA LEU A 16 7.16 -6.32 6.06
C LEU A 16 8.31 -5.32 5.91
N LEU A 17 8.12 -4.26 5.13
CA LEU A 17 9.11 -3.21 4.92
C LEU A 17 9.15 -2.23 6.11
N SER A 18 7.99 -1.93 6.69
CA SER A 18 7.85 -0.93 7.76
C SER A 18 8.42 -1.37 9.11
N THR A 19 8.56 -2.68 9.32
CA THR A 19 9.01 -3.30 10.57
C THR A 19 10.51 -3.59 10.61
N MET A 20 11.24 -3.31 9.51
CA MET A 20 12.69 -3.51 9.46
C MET A 20 13.41 -2.64 10.51
N PRO A 21 14.42 -3.18 11.21
CA PRO A 21 15.23 -2.40 12.16
C PRO A 21 15.83 -1.16 11.50
N ARG A 22 15.98 -0.05 12.24
CA ARG A 22 16.69 1.12 11.71
C ARG A 22 18.20 0.94 11.88
N GLY A 23 18.97 1.22 10.84
CA GLY A 23 20.43 1.28 10.94
C GLY A 23 20.87 2.49 11.75
N LYS A 24 22.07 2.41 12.33
CA LYS A 24 22.65 3.42 13.23
C LYS A 24 23.91 4.08 12.67
N GLY A 25 24.41 3.63 11.53
CA GLY A 25 25.56 4.23 10.87
C GLY A 25 25.22 5.54 10.17
N GLN A 26 26.18 6.09 9.42
CA GLN A 26 25.98 7.29 8.61
C GLN A 26 24.74 7.15 7.72
N LEU A 27 23.88 8.16 7.63
CA LEU A 27 22.61 8.14 6.88
C LEU A 27 21.64 6.98 7.25
N GLY A 28 21.83 6.34 8.40
CA GLY A 28 20.98 5.22 8.85
C GLY A 28 21.34 3.88 8.21
N PHE A 29 22.53 3.73 7.62
CA PHE A 29 23.00 2.43 7.11
C PHE A 29 23.22 1.41 8.23
N TYR A 30 23.05 0.12 7.89
CA TYR A 30 23.50 -0.98 8.75
C TYR A 30 25.02 -1.13 8.64
N GLU A 31 25.70 -0.96 9.77
CA GLU A 31 27.16 -1.15 9.88
C GLU A 31 27.53 -2.64 9.83
N ASP A 32 26.74 -3.47 10.52
CA ASP A 32 26.85 -4.93 10.48
C ASP A 32 26.17 -5.49 9.21
N PRO A 33 26.92 -6.09 8.27
CA PRO A 33 26.35 -6.67 7.06
C PRO A 33 25.33 -7.77 7.31
N SER A 34 25.41 -8.50 8.43
CA SER A 34 24.48 -9.59 8.76
C SER A 34 23.05 -9.10 9.03
N ARG A 35 22.88 -7.80 9.29
CA ARG A 35 21.56 -7.16 9.50
C ARG A 35 20.87 -6.75 8.20
N ARG A 36 21.55 -6.85 7.06
CA ARG A 36 20.98 -6.49 5.76
C ARG A 36 20.03 -7.60 5.30
N THR A 37 18.76 -7.28 5.13
CA THR A 37 17.79 -8.19 4.52
C THR A 37 18.06 -8.29 3.01
N SER A 38 18.48 -9.47 2.54
CA SER A 38 18.72 -9.70 1.12
C SER A 38 17.41 -9.90 0.35
N ILE A 39 17.37 -9.42 -0.89
CA ILE A 39 16.28 -9.74 -1.82
C ILE A 39 16.64 -11.08 -2.46
N ALA A 40 15.99 -12.17 -2.01
CA ALA A 40 16.29 -13.52 -2.47
C ALA A 40 15.81 -13.80 -3.91
N SER A 41 14.71 -13.18 -4.33
CA SER A 41 14.16 -13.34 -5.68
C SER A 41 13.31 -12.15 -6.09
N ILE A 42 13.28 -11.88 -7.39
CA ILE A 42 12.39 -10.90 -8.02
C ILE A 42 11.80 -11.59 -9.26
N LYS A 43 10.48 -11.49 -9.44
CA LYS A 43 9.77 -12.00 -10.62
C LYS A 43 8.76 -10.96 -11.10
N LEU A 44 8.68 -10.75 -12.40
CA LEU A 44 7.58 -10.00 -12.99
C LEU A 44 6.36 -10.90 -13.04
N ALA A 45 5.18 -10.34 -12.77
CA ALA A 45 3.93 -11.12 -12.80
C ALA A 45 3.68 -11.74 -14.18
N SER A 46 4.13 -11.10 -15.27
CA SER A 46 4.08 -11.65 -16.64
C SER A 46 4.81 -12.98 -16.79
N ASP A 47 5.88 -13.18 -16.02
CA ASP A 47 6.78 -14.34 -16.10
C ASP A 47 6.38 -15.44 -15.12
N VAL A 48 5.32 -15.21 -14.33
CA VAL A 48 4.74 -16.17 -13.40
C VAL A 48 3.50 -16.81 -14.06
N PRO A 49 3.32 -18.13 -14.00
CA PRO A 49 2.09 -18.80 -14.45
C PRO A 49 0.85 -18.19 -13.80
N GLU A 50 -0.24 -18.07 -14.56
CA GLU A 50 -1.43 -17.30 -14.15
C GLU A 50 -2.04 -17.79 -12.83
N ASP A 51 -2.04 -19.11 -12.61
CA ASP A 51 -2.51 -19.79 -11.41
C ASP A 51 -1.63 -19.54 -10.17
N GLN A 52 -0.42 -19.03 -10.35
CA GLN A 52 0.53 -18.72 -9.27
C GLN A 52 0.67 -17.21 -9.01
N ARG A 53 0.01 -16.37 -9.81
CA ARG A 53 0.03 -14.91 -9.63
C ARG A 53 -0.79 -14.52 -8.40
N GLN A 54 -0.35 -13.47 -7.71
CA GLN A 54 -1.14 -12.84 -6.65
C GLN A 54 -2.33 -12.07 -7.29
N PRO A 55 -3.59 -12.42 -7.02
CA PRO A 55 -4.74 -11.83 -7.70
C PRO A 55 -5.15 -10.51 -7.04
N ILE A 56 -4.30 -9.50 -7.12
CA ILE A 56 -4.54 -8.19 -6.49
C ILE A 56 -5.62 -7.44 -7.28
N GLN A 57 -6.63 -6.93 -6.59
CA GLN A 57 -7.65 -6.02 -7.10
C GLN A 57 -7.42 -4.63 -6.53
N ILE A 58 -7.51 -3.60 -7.38
CA ILE A 58 -7.35 -2.19 -7.00
C ILE A 58 -8.65 -1.46 -7.36
N MET A 59 -9.11 -0.60 -6.46
CA MET A 59 -10.27 0.25 -6.71
C MET A 59 -9.98 1.26 -7.83
N LYS A 60 -10.88 1.36 -8.81
CA LYS A 60 -10.81 2.39 -9.86
C LYS A 60 -11.02 3.77 -9.25
N THR A 61 -10.03 4.66 -9.40
CA THR A 61 -10.00 5.98 -8.77
C THR A 61 -10.83 7.04 -9.51
N ASP A 62 -11.28 6.76 -10.72
CA ASP A 62 -12.21 7.59 -11.49
C ASP A 62 -13.70 7.28 -11.20
N SER A 63 -13.98 6.27 -10.38
CA SER A 63 -15.33 5.84 -10.03
C SER A 63 -16.03 6.79 -9.04
N ASP A 64 -17.36 6.83 -9.08
CA ASP A 64 -18.14 7.60 -8.10
C ASP A 64 -17.99 7.06 -6.68
N THR A 65 -17.78 5.75 -6.52
CA THR A 65 -17.48 5.13 -5.22
C THR A 65 -16.17 5.65 -4.63
N PHE A 66 -15.13 5.86 -5.44
CA PHE A 66 -13.88 6.44 -4.94
C PHE A 66 -14.06 7.91 -4.52
N LYS A 67 -14.88 8.68 -5.24
CA LYS A 67 -15.24 10.05 -4.83
C LYS A 67 -15.96 10.05 -3.49
N GLN A 68 -16.91 9.14 -3.28
CA GLN A 68 -17.61 8.97 -2.00
C GLN A 68 -16.64 8.58 -0.87
N LEU A 69 -15.68 7.69 -1.14
CA LEU A 69 -14.63 7.33 -0.19
C LEU A 69 -13.79 8.55 0.22
N ILE A 70 -13.38 9.40 -0.73
CA ILE A 70 -12.65 10.63 -0.42
C ILE A 70 -13.48 11.51 0.51
N GLN A 71 -14.78 11.71 0.21
CA GLN A 71 -15.69 12.51 1.04
C GLN A 71 -15.79 11.97 2.46
N ALA A 72 -16.04 10.67 2.61
CA ALA A 72 -16.10 10.02 3.92
C ALA A 72 -14.78 10.14 4.72
N ARG A 73 -13.63 10.18 4.03
CA ARG A 73 -12.32 10.27 4.68
C ARG A 73 -11.96 11.69 5.11
N ARG A 74 -12.34 12.71 4.32
CA ARG A 74 -12.09 14.13 4.67
C ARG A 74 -13.12 14.68 5.65
N HIS A 75 -14.38 14.25 5.54
CA HIS A 75 -15.50 14.75 6.33
C HIS A 75 -16.01 13.66 7.27
N ARG A 76 -15.32 13.50 8.41
CA ARG A 76 -15.70 12.58 9.48
C ARG A 76 -16.79 13.23 10.32
N ALA A 77 -18.04 12.87 10.04
CA ALA A 77 -19.24 13.48 10.60
C ALA A 77 -19.82 12.71 11.81
N GLU A 78 -19.11 11.72 12.33
CA GLU A 78 -19.54 10.96 13.50
C GLU A 78 -19.49 11.83 14.78
N ASP A 79 -20.41 11.59 15.73
CA ASP A 79 -20.55 12.38 16.98
C ASP A 79 -19.27 12.51 17.82
N TRP A 80 -18.31 11.61 17.62
CA TRP A 80 -16.99 11.69 18.24
C TRP A 80 -16.22 12.96 17.85
N PHE A 81 -16.45 13.49 16.65
CA PHE A 81 -15.75 14.65 16.11
C PHE A 81 -16.57 15.92 16.30
N LEU A 82 -16.27 16.69 17.35
CA LEU A 82 -16.93 17.97 17.64
C LEU A 82 -16.65 19.06 16.59
N ASP A 83 -15.45 19.05 15.98
CA ASP A 83 -15.02 20.00 14.94
C ASP A 83 -14.26 19.27 13.81
N PRO A 84 -14.97 18.85 12.73
CA PRO A 84 -14.35 18.11 11.63
C PRO A 84 -13.46 18.99 10.75
N ALA A 85 -12.24 18.54 10.46
CA ALA A 85 -11.28 19.31 9.67
C ALA A 85 -11.64 19.50 8.18
N ASP A 86 -12.57 18.69 7.63
CA ASP A 86 -12.96 18.66 6.20
C ASP A 86 -11.80 18.68 5.18
N HIS A 87 -10.67 18.10 5.56
CA HIS A 87 -9.45 18.07 4.76
C HIS A 87 -8.77 16.70 4.83
N LEU A 88 -8.10 16.33 3.75
CA LEU A 88 -7.32 15.11 3.65
C LEU A 88 -6.05 15.37 2.82
N SER A 89 -4.90 14.98 3.35
CA SER A 89 -3.66 14.97 2.57
C SER A 89 -3.73 13.90 1.48
N VAL A 90 -3.30 14.23 0.27
CA VAL A 90 -3.32 13.30 -0.87
C VAL A 90 -2.57 12.00 -0.58
N CYS A 91 -1.44 12.06 0.12
CA CYS A 91 -0.64 10.88 0.49
C CYS A 91 -1.29 10.01 1.57
N ASN A 92 -2.32 10.53 2.28
CA ASN A 92 -3.05 9.79 3.32
C ASN A 92 -4.35 9.16 2.77
N MET A 93 -4.68 9.39 1.50
CA MET A 93 -5.79 8.73 0.81
C MET A 93 -5.31 7.39 0.25
N ILE A 94 -5.33 6.35 1.09
CA ILE A 94 -4.98 4.99 0.68
C ILE A 94 -5.99 4.51 -0.37
N ILE A 95 -5.51 4.15 -1.56
CA ILE A 95 -6.34 3.53 -2.60
C ILE A 95 -6.67 2.11 -2.13
N PRO A 96 -7.96 1.73 -2.00
CA PRO A 96 -8.29 0.39 -1.56
C PRO A 96 -7.77 -0.67 -2.54
N SER A 97 -6.99 -1.60 -2.00
CA SER A 97 -6.55 -2.82 -2.67
C SER A 97 -6.91 -4.03 -1.82
N ARG A 98 -7.06 -5.19 -2.47
CA ARG A 98 -7.30 -6.48 -1.80
C ARG A 98 -6.83 -7.64 -2.67
N LEU A 99 -6.65 -8.80 -2.08
CA LEU A 99 -6.60 -10.04 -2.85
C LEU A 99 -8.02 -10.41 -3.31
N LYS A 100 -8.15 -10.95 -4.52
CA LYS A 100 -9.41 -11.52 -5.01
C LYS A 100 -9.82 -12.63 -4.03
N PRO A 101 -11.06 -12.59 -3.48
CA PRO A 101 -11.57 -13.68 -2.68
C PRO A 101 -11.56 -15.00 -3.48
N VAL A 102 -11.22 -16.10 -2.83
CA VAL A 102 -11.43 -17.44 -3.40
C VAL A 102 -12.95 -17.64 -3.47
N GLU A 103 -13.50 -17.86 -4.66
CA GLU A 103 -14.91 -18.19 -4.83
C GLU A 103 -15.14 -19.55 -4.14
N THR A 104 -15.81 -19.53 -2.98
CA THR A 104 -16.31 -20.75 -2.35
C THR A 104 -17.56 -21.18 -3.14
N PRO A 105 -17.64 -22.43 -3.63
CA PRO A 105 -18.86 -22.91 -4.27
C PRO A 105 -20.06 -22.73 -3.32
N ALA A 106 -21.18 -22.26 -3.85
CA ALA A 106 -22.42 -22.20 -3.10
C ALA A 106 -22.82 -23.63 -2.66
N GLU A 107 -23.13 -23.79 -1.37
CA GLU A 107 -23.67 -25.01 -0.78
C GLU A 107 -25.10 -25.29 -1.27
#